data_AF-I1VH53-F1
#
_entry.id   AF-I1VH53-F1
#
_cell.length_a   1.000
_cell.length_b   1.000
_cell.length_c   1.000
_cell.angle_alpha   90.00
_cell.angle_beta   90.00
_cell.angle_gamma   90.00
#
_symmetry.space_group_name_H-M   'P 1'
#
loop_
_entity.id
_entity.type
_entity.pdbx_description
1 polymer ?
#
loop_
_entity_poly.entity_id
_entity_poly.type
_entity_poly.pdbx_seq_one_letter_code
_entity_poly.pdbx_strand_id
1 'polypeptide(L)'
;STEELTSSKSRRWEEIRQDINLDGKISLLSNSSDAVRGFRLPSGEKNKLREVFLTGGTGFMGTCMIENLVKLNSDIKIWCLVRCSDKKNGKEKLLVALYKYSVQNADLILKNNIKIVVGDTSIPYFGINKTEYKEIVNSIDSIIHIGAVVNFTSSYSNIKNVNVLSILELLKLSSAPNHCGKNCTEKGKCNSCIIPIHHVSTLGVFYDHIENPPVEPYLSGLENTEFMERTYFL
;
A
#
# COMPACT_ATOMS: atom_id res chain seq x y z
N SER A 1 24.05 -31.75 -0.22
CA SER A 1 24.21 -31.07 1.08
C SER A 1 22.91 -30.34 1.43
N THR A 2 22.01 -31.02 2.13
CA THR A 2 20.77 -30.44 2.67
C THR A 2 21.03 -29.56 3.91
N GLU A 3 22.12 -29.83 4.63
CA GLU A 3 22.58 -29.04 5.79
C GLU A 3 23.11 -27.65 5.41
N GLU A 4 23.76 -27.48 4.25
CA GLU A 4 24.23 -26.17 3.78
C GLU A 4 23.07 -25.25 3.35
N LEU A 5 22.04 -25.83 2.72
CA LEU A 5 20.84 -25.10 2.29
C LEU A 5 19.97 -24.64 3.47
N THR A 6 19.83 -25.49 4.51
CA THR A 6 19.09 -25.16 5.73
C THR A 6 19.84 -24.13 6.59
N SER A 7 21.16 -24.28 6.73
CA SER A 7 22.05 -23.29 7.38
C SER A 7 22.00 -21.91 6.71
N SER A 8 22.05 -21.87 5.37
CA SER A 8 21.92 -20.66 4.56
C SER A 8 20.57 -19.95 4.74
N LYS A 9 19.47 -20.71 4.76
CA LYS A 9 18.12 -20.17 5.00
C LYS A 9 17.97 -19.59 6.41
N SER A 10 18.43 -20.31 7.44
CA SER A 10 18.35 -19.85 8.84
C SER A 10 19.10 -18.54 9.05
N ARG A 11 20.31 -18.43 8.47
CA ARG A 11 21.15 -17.23 8.54
C ARG A 11 20.51 -16.02 7.85
N ARG A 12 19.87 -16.23 6.70
CA ARG A 12 19.10 -15.19 5.97
C ARG A 12 17.92 -14.66 6.80
N TRP A 13 17.26 -15.49 7.60
CA TRP A 13 16.14 -15.10 8.44
C TRP A 13 16.56 -14.30 9.68
N GLU A 14 17.67 -14.67 10.31
CA GLU A 14 18.24 -13.94 11.45
C GLU A 14 18.71 -12.54 11.05
N GLU A 15 19.34 -12.41 9.87
CA GLU A 15 19.71 -11.11 9.29
C GLU A 15 18.48 -10.22 9.04
N ILE A 16 17.40 -10.77 8.44
CA ILE A 16 16.15 -10.05 8.22
C ILE A 16 15.50 -9.64 9.56
N ARG A 17 15.48 -10.52 10.57
CA ARG A 17 14.90 -10.21 11.89
C ARG A 17 15.67 -9.11 12.62
N GLN A 18 17.00 -9.14 12.59
CA GLN A 18 17.83 -8.10 13.21
C GLN A 18 17.68 -6.75 12.49
N ASP A 19 17.49 -6.78 11.17
CA ASP A 19 17.32 -5.58 10.35
C ASP A 19 15.90 -4.98 10.42
N ILE A 20 14.89 -5.82 10.66
CA ILE A 20 13.52 -5.45 11.07
C ILE A 20 13.45 -5.33 12.60
N ASN A 21 14.56 -5.02 13.30
CA ASN A 21 14.47 -4.52 14.67
C ASN A 21 13.82 -3.13 14.64
N LEU A 22 12.50 -3.17 14.52
CA LEU A 22 11.61 -2.03 14.47
C LEU A 22 11.47 -1.40 15.83
N ASP A 23 11.87 -2.05 16.93
CA ASP A 23 11.71 -1.50 18.28
C ASP A 23 12.41 -0.14 18.41
N GLY A 24 13.59 0.02 17.81
CA GLY A 24 14.27 1.31 17.72
C GLY A 24 13.53 2.37 16.89
N LYS A 25 12.86 1.98 15.79
CA LYS A 25 12.10 2.92 14.92
C LYS A 25 10.66 3.17 15.38
N ILE A 26 10.05 2.21 16.07
CA ILE A 26 8.74 2.29 16.72
C ILE A 26 8.88 3.09 18.02
N SER A 27 10.01 3.01 18.73
CA SER A 27 10.30 3.89 19.86
C SER A 27 10.27 5.38 19.45
N LEU A 28 10.70 5.71 18.23
CA LEU A 28 10.56 7.07 17.66
C LEU A 28 9.11 7.46 17.38
N LEU A 29 8.23 6.51 17.06
CA LEU A 29 6.79 6.76 16.90
C LEU A 29 6.08 6.90 18.25
N SER A 30 6.56 6.21 19.29
CA SER A 30 5.97 6.25 20.65
C SER A 30 6.53 7.34 21.57
N ASN A 31 7.72 7.89 21.27
CA ASN A 31 8.29 9.05 21.97
C ASN A 31 7.66 10.38 21.54
N SER A 32 6.75 10.39 20.56
CA SER A 32 5.84 11.50 20.39
C SER A 32 4.84 11.45 21.55
N SER A 33 4.92 12.40 22.47
CA SER A 33 4.01 12.55 23.61
C SER A 33 2.52 12.69 23.24
N ASP A 34 2.22 12.77 21.94
CA ASP A 34 0.89 12.61 21.34
C ASP A 34 0.49 11.13 21.22
N ALA A 35 0.77 10.33 22.26
CA ALA A 35 0.29 8.96 22.36
C ALA A 35 -1.22 8.96 22.07
N VAL A 36 -1.63 8.21 21.04
CA VAL A 36 -3.00 7.99 20.56
C VAL A 36 -3.90 7.66 21.76
N ARG A 37 -4.42 8.68 22.45
CA ARG A 37 -5.27 8.52 23.62
C ARG A 37 -6.68 8.29 23.10
N GLY A 38 -7.08 7.02 23.11
CA GLY A 38 -8.42 6.60 22.72
C GLY A 38 -8.50 6.27 21.24
N PHE A 39 -8.07 5.05 20.90
CA PHE A 39 -8.37 4.44 19.61
C PHE A 39 -9.89 4.27 19.48
N ARG A 40 -10.54 5.15 18.72
CA ARG A 40 -11.88 4.88 18.20
C ARG A 40 -11.70 4.40 16.77
N LEU A 41 -11.99 3.12 16.53
CA LEU A 41 -12.33 2.67 15.19
C LEU A 41 -13.42 3.60 14.66
N PRO A 42 -13.35 4.06 13.40
CA PRO A 42 -14.43 4.83 12.80
C PRO A 42 -15.74 4.09 13.06
N SER A 43 -16.64 4.71 13.80
CA SER A 43 -17.97 4.17 14.10
C SER A 43 -18.60 3.73 12.79
N GLY A 44 -19.05 2.48 12.70
CA GLY A 44 -19.54 1.82 11.49
C GLY A 44 -20.83 2.38 10.89
N GLU A 45 -21.05 3.70 10.93
CA GLU A 45 -21.89 4.33 9.93
C GLU A 45 -21.26 4.08 8.56
N LYS A 46 -22.11 3.82 7.55
CA LYS A 46 -21.73 3.65 6.15
C LYS A 46 -21.11 4.94 5.60
N ASN A 47 -19.92 5.31 6.09
CA ASN A 47 -19.15 6.42 5.59
C ASN A 47 -18.73 6.05 4.18
N LYS A 48 -19.46 6.61 3.22
CA LYS A 48 -19.23 6.43 1.79
C LYS A 48 -17.78 6.84 1.54
N LEU A 49 -16.88 5.89 1.31
CA LEU A 49 -15.46 6.12 1.05
C LEU A 49 -15.33 7.17 -0.05
N ARG A 50 -14.81 8.37 0.27
CA ARG A 50 -14.80 9.51 -0.67
C ARG A 50 -13.44 9.75 -1.25
N GLU A 51 -12.40 9.67 -0.44
CA GLU A 51 -11.03 9.91 -0.89
C GLU A 51 -10.08 8.83 -0.37
N VAL A 52 -9.28 8.24 -1.25
CA VAL A 52 -8.31 7.20 -0.89
C VAL A 52 -6.92 7.55 -1.38
N PHE A 53 -5.91 7.19 -0.61
CA PHE A 53 -4.52 7.15 -1.08
C PHE A 53 -4.19 5.76 -1.60
N LEU A 54 -3.80 5.66 -2.87
CA LEU A 54 -3.50 4.40 -3.53
C LEU A 54 -2.03 4.36 -3.95
N THR A 55 -1.34 3.28 -3.57
CA THR A 55 -0.01 2.96 -4.13
C THR A 55 -0.12 1.75 -5.05
N GLY A 56 0.75 1.68 -6.07
CA GLY A 56 0.74 0.57 -7.03
C GLY A 56 -0.34 0.67 -8.11
N GLY A 57 -0.96 1.83 -8.30
CA GLY A 57 -2.07 2.02 -9.26
C GLY A 57 -1.72 1.77 -10.73
N THR A 58 -0.43 1.76 -11.09
CA THR A 58 0.04 1.42 -12.45
C THR A 58 0.27 -0.06 -12.68
N GLY A 59 0.16 -0.90 -11.64
CA GLY A 59 0.22 -2.37 -11.76
C GLY A 59 -1.15 -2.98 -12.00
N PHE A 60 -1.19 -4.25 -12.41
CA PHE A 60 -2.43 -4.97 -12.73
C PHE A 60 -3.50 -4.88 -11.63
N MET A 61 -3.16 -5.30 -10.40
CA MET A 61 -4.12 -5.25 -9.29
C MET A 61 -4.51 -3.81 -8.94
N GLY A 62 -3.59 -2.86 -9.08
CA GLY A 62 -3.86 -1.44 -8.86
C GLY A 62 -4.88 -0.86 -9.83
N THR A 63 -4.77 -1.19 -11.13
CA THR A 63 -5.75 -0.76 -12.12
C THR A 63 -7.12 -1.37 -11.91
N CYS A 64 -7.18 -2.66 -11.54
CA CYS A 64 -8.44 -3.31 -11.19
C CYS A 64 -9.06 -2.69 -9.92
N MET A 65 -8.23 -2.33 -8.93
CA MET A 65 -8.70 -1.63 -7.73
C MET A 65 -9.29 -0.27 -8.06
N ILE A 66 -8.64 0.51 -8.94
CA ILE A 66 -9.17 1.80 -9.40
C ILE A 66 -10.56 1.62 -10.03
N GLU A 67 -10.71 0.66 -10.94
CA GLU A 67 -11.99 0.38 -11.59
C GLU A 67 -13.08 0.01 -10.58
N ASN A 68 -12.77 -0.90 -9.65
CA ASN A 68 -13.73 -1.35 -8.63
C ASN A 68 -14.14 -0.23 -7.67
N LEU A 69 -13.20 0.62 -7.27
CA LEU A 69 -13.48 1.79 -6.44
C LEU A 69 -14.44 2.76 -7.11
N VAL A 70 -14.24 3.05 -8.41
CA VAL A 70 -15.13 3.94 -9.18
C VAL A 70 -16.50 3.29 -9.42
N LYS A 71 -16.56 1.98 -9.66
CA LYS A 71 -17.84 1.24 -9.77
C LYS A 71 -18.64 1.29 -8.47
N LEU A 72 -17.96 1.19 -7.31
CA LEU A 72 -18.59 1.25 -6.00
C LEU A 72 -19.07 2.67 -5.65
N ASN A 73 -18.29 3.69 -6.01
CA ASN A 73 -18.63 5.09 -5.79
C ASN A 73 -18.10 5.95 -6.95
N SER A 74 -19.00 6.38 -7.85
CA SER A 74 -18.66 7.21 -9.01
C SER A 74 -17.98 8.53 -8.66
N ASP A 75 -18.19 9.03 -7.43
CA ASP A 75 -17.66 10.32 -6.96
C ASP A 75 -16.32 10.18 -6.22
N ILE A 76 -15.78 8.96 -6.07
CA ILE A 76 -14.56 8.71 -5.32
C ILE A 76 -13.36 9.45 -5.93
N LYS A 77 -12.50 10.02 -5.09
CA LYS A 77 -11.21 10.58 -5.48
C LYS A 77 -10.09 9.65 -5.05
N ILE A 78 -9.18 9.37 -5.96
CA ILE A 78 -8.06 8.46 -5.76
C ILE A 78 -6.78 9.27 -5.91
N TRP A 79 -6.10 9.50 -4.79
CA TRP A 79 -4.76 10.05 -4.75
C TRP A 79 -3.77 8.93 -5.10
N CYS A 80 -3.46 8.79 -6.38
CA CYS A 80 -2.65 7.70 -6.90
C CYS A 80 -1.18 8.11 -6.89
N LEU A 81 -0.38 7.44 -6.04
CA LEU A 81 1.07 7.57 -6.02
C LEU A 81 1.66 6.91 -7.27
N VAL A 82 2.37 7.70 -8.08
CA VAL A 82 3.00 7.24 -9.32
C VAL A 82 4.46 7.70 -9.35
N ARG A 83 5.35 6.74 -9.59
CA ARG A 83 6.77 7.01 -9.81
C ARG A 83 7.01 7.61 -11.20
N CYS A 84 7.15 8.92 -11.26
CA CYS A 84 7.25 9.70 -12.49
C CYS A 84 8.03 11.01 -12.25
N SER A 85 8.37 11.71 -13.34
CA SER A 85 9.05 13.01 -13.28
C SER A 85 8.13 14.13 -12.81
N ASP A 86 6.87 14.07 -13.23
CA ASP A 86 5.87 15.12 -13.04
C ASP A 86 4.45 14.55 -13.21
N LYS A 87 3.44 15.35 -12.86
CA LYS A 87 2.03 14.95 -12.90
C LYS A 87 1.54 14.61 -14.32
N LYS A 88 2.10 15.21 -15.37
CA LYS A 88 1.71 14.91 -16.76
C LYS A 88 2.20 13.52 -17.16
N ASN A 89 3.49 13.25 -16.92
CA ASN A 89 4.06 11.92 -17.13
C ASN A 89 3.35 10.85 -16.28
N GLY A 90 2.98 11.19 -15.04
CA GLY A 90 2.22 10.29 -14.17
C GLY A 90 0.82 9.97 -14.71
N LYS A 91 0.10 10.96 -15.27
CA LYS A 91 -1.19 10.74 -15.93
C LYS A 91 -1.05 9.84 -17.15
N GLU A 92 -0.05 10.09 -18.00
CA GLU A 92 0.22 9.27 -19.19
C GLU A 92 0.53 7.82 -18.81
N LYS A 93 1.43 7.60 -17.84
CA LYS A 93 1.75 6.26 -17.35
C LYS A 93 0.53 5.52 -16.80
N LEU A 94 -0.29 6.20 -16.00
CA LEU A 94 -1.49 5.59 -15.46
C LEU A 94 -2.51 5.28 -16.56
N LEU A 95 -2.70 6.19 -17.52
CA LEU A 95 -3.60 5.97 -18.65
C LEU A 95 -3.19 4.75 -19.48
N VAL A 96 -1.90 4.64 -19.80
CA VAL A 96 -1.33 3.47 -20.49
C VAL A 96 -1.59 2.19 -19.70
N ALA A 97 -1.43 2.21 -18.37
CA ALA A 97 -1.74 1.06 -17.52
C ALA A 97 -3.24 0.71 -17.55
N LEU A 98 -4.13 1.70 -17.43
CA LEU A 98 -5.58 1.49 -17.48
C LEU A 98 -6.01 0.85 -18.81
N TYR A 99 -5.47 1.32 -19.94
CA TYR A 99 -5.73 0.69 -21.24
C TYR A 99 -5.10 -0.69 -21.38
N LYS A 100 -3.86 -0.88 -20.91
CA LYS A 100 -3.17 -2.18 -20.93
C LYS A 100 -3.99 -3.27 -20.26
N TYR A 101 -4.71 -2.92 -19.19
CA TYR A 101 -5.56 -3.84 -18.44
C TYR A 101 -7.05 -3.70 -18.75
N SER A 102 -7.39 -3.11 -19.90
CA SER A 102 -8.76 -3.02 -20.45
C SER A 102 -9.80 -2.38 -19.52
N VAL A 103 -9.39 -1.40 -18.71
CA VAL A 103 -10.30 -0.67 -17.83
C VAL A 103 -11.27 0.17 -18.67
N GLN A 104 -12.57 -0.04 -18.49
CA GLN A 104 -13.60 0.71 -19.19
C GLN A 104 -13.60 2.18 -18.74
N ASN A 105 -13.88 3.10 -19.67
CA ASN A 105 -13.93 4.54 -19.40
C ASN A 105 -12.63 5.12 -18.80
N ALA A 106 -11.47 4.55 -19.15
CA ALA A 106 -10.17 4.94 -18.60
C ALA A 106 -9.92 6.46 -18.60
N ASP A 107 -10.22 7.15 -19.71
CA ASP A 107 -10.08 8.61 -19.82
C ASP A 107 -10.97 9.37 -18.83
N LEU A 108 -12.22 8.93 -18.67
CA LEU A 108 -13.17 9.56 -17.76
C LEU A 108 -12.77 9.32 -16.31
N ILE A 109 -12.33 8.11 -15.97
CA ILE A 109 -11.80 7.77 -14.64
C ILE A 109 -10.58 8.63 -14.34
N LEU A 110 -9.63 8.71 -15.27
CA LEU A 110 -8.42 9.52 -15.10
C LEU A 110 -8.75 10.99 -14.89
N LYS A 111 -9.74 11.51 -15.61
CA LYS A 111 -10.16 12.92 -15.53
C LYS A 111 -10.93 13.23 -14.24
N ASN A 112 -11.86 12.36 -13.85
CA ASN A 112 -12.86 12.67 -12.83
C ASN A 112 -12.49 12.12 -11.45
N ASN A 113 -11.77 11.01 -11.37
CA ASN A 113 -11.53 10.29 -10.12
C ASN A 113 -10.06 10.34 -9.68
N ILE A 114 -9.10 10.47 -10.61
CA ILE A 114 -7.68 10.40 -10.26
C ILE A 114 -7.07 11.78 -9.94
N LYS A 115 -6.36 11.84 -8.81
CA LYS A 115 -5.35 12.86 -8.49
C LYS A 115 -3.97 12.21 -8.51
N ILE A 116 -3.10 12.60 -9.45
CA ILE A 116 -1.72 12.08 -9.51
C ILE A 116 -0.89 12.69 -8.39
N VAL A 117 -0.29 11.83 -7.59
CA VAL A 117 0.73 12.15 -6.60
C VAL A 117 2.06 11.65 -7.11
N VAL A 118 2.99 12.56 -7.38
CA VAL A 118 4.34 12.20 -7.83
C VAL A 118 5.14 11.76 -6.61
N GLY A 119 5.65 10.53 -6.63
CA GLY A 119 6.47 10.03 -5.52
C GLY A 119 6.86 8.57 -5.66
N ASP A 120 7.59 8.09 -4.66
CA ASP A 120 8.20 6.76 -4.63
C ASP A 120 8.12 6.18 -3.21
N THR A 121 7.64 4.94 -3.08
CA THR A 121 7.49 4.27 -1.78
C THR A 121 8.80 3.91 -1.10
N SER A 122 9.92 3.94 -1.83
CA SER A 122 11.25 3.62 -1.31
C SER A 122 11.93 4.74 -0.52
N ILE A 123 11.35 5.94 -0.50
CA ILE A 123 11.96 7.13 0.11
C ILE A 123 11.05 7.78 1.17
N PRO A 124 11.62 8.52 2.14
CA PRO A 124 10.86 9.16 3.20
C PRO A 124 9.75 10.08 2.69
N TYR A 125 8.59 10.09 3.35
CA TYR A 125 7.40 10.84 2.96
C TYR A 125 6.96 10.61 1.50
N PHE A 126 7.35 9.48 0.94
CA PHE A 126 7.18 9.12 -0.47
C PHE A 126 7.83 10.12 -1.46
N GLY A 127 8.73 11.00 -0.99
CA GLY A 127 9.28 12.11 -1.78
C GLY A 127 8.29 13.24 -2.05
N ILE A 128 7.12 13.23 -1.39
CA ILE A 128 6.08 14.25 -1.56
C ILE A 128 6.49 15.50 -0.78
N ASN A 129 6.25 16.67 -1.37
CA ASN A 129 6.51 17.94 -0.68
C ASN A 129 5.56 18.12 0.53
N LYS A 130 6.00 18.90 1.53
CA LYS A 130 5.26 19.07 2.79
C LYS A 130 3.82 19.58 2.62
N THR A 131 3.57 20.44 1.63
CA THR A 131 2.26 21.05 1.41
C THR A 131 1.27 20.01 0.88
N GLU A 132 1.64 19.29 -0.18
CA GLU A 132 0.83 18.23 -0.77
C GLU A 132 0.64 17.05 0.20
N TYR A 133 1.67 16.69 0.96
CA TYR A 133 1.57 15.66 2.00
C TYR A 133 0.50 16.03 3.05
N LYS A 134 0.49 17.28 3.54
CA LYS A 134 -0.54 17.77 4.46
C LYS A 134 -1.93 17.76 3.84
N GLU A 135 -2.05 18.12 2.57
CA GLU A 135 -3.32 18.08 1.84
C GLU A 135 -3.87 16.65 1.77
N ILE A 136 -3.03 15.66 1.44
CA ILE A 136 -3.38 14.25 1.41
C ILE A 136 -3.86 13.80 2.80
N VAL A 137 -3.07 14.04 3.84
CA VAL A 137 -3.42 13.70 5.23
C VAL A 137 -4.80 14.23 5.64
N ASN A 138 -5.11 15.47 5.25
CA ASN A 138 -6.38 16.10 5.62
C ASN A 138 -7.57 15.67 4.74
N SER A 139 -7.30 15.04 3.59
CA SER A 139 -8.33 14.73 2.60
C SER A 139 -8.75 13.26 2.61
N ILE A 140 -7.81 12.33 2.82
CA ILE A 140 -8.07 10.90 2.61
C ILE A 140 -8.80 10.27 3.79
N ASP A 141 -9.66 9.31 3.48
CA ASP A 141 -10.42 8.52 4.43
C ASP A 141 -9.79 7.14 4.65
N SER A 142 -8.94 6.68 3.72
CA SER A 142 -8.26 5.37 3.79
C SER A 142 -7.01 5.32 2.90
N ILE A 143 -6.10 4.42 3.25
CA ILE A 143 -4.88 4.10 2.50
C ILE A 143 -5.01 2.67 1.95
N ILE A 144 -4.80 2.49 0.65
CA ILE A 144 -4.75 1.19 -0.02
C ILE A 144 -3.33 0.99 -0.56
N HIS A 145 -2.63 0.02 0.00
CA HIS A 145 -1.26 -0.29 -0.39
C HIS A 145 -1.17 -1.60 -1.17
N ILE A 146 -0.93 -1.45 -2.47
CA ILE A 146 -0.69 -2.54 -3.44
C ILE A 146 0.73 -2.46 -4.01
N GLY A 147 1.40 -1.30 -3.88
CA GLY A 147 2.70 -1.05 -4.51
C GLY A 147 3.82 -1.86 -3.88
N ALA A 148 4.28 -2.90 -4.57
CA ALA A 148 5.44 -3.70 -4.20
C ALA A 148 6.36 -3.93 -5.40
N VAL A 149 7.63 -4.22 -5.15
CA VAL A 149 8.51 -4.86 -6.13
C VAL A 149 8.39 -6.37 -5.95
N VAL A 150 7.86 -7.03 -6.97
CA VAL A 150 7.78 -8.49 -7.05
C VAL A 150 8.90 -8.95 -7.99
N ASN A 151 10.02 -9.36 -7.41
CA ASN A 151 11.13 -9.95 -8.17
C ASN A 151 11.76 -11.07 -7.33
N PHE A 152 11.58 -12.30 -7.77
CA PHE A 152 12.05 -13.51 -7.08
C PHE A 152 13.58 -13.70 -7.12
N THR A 153 14.28 -13.00 -8.01
CA THR A 153 15.74 -13.06 -8.11
C THR A 153 16.44 -11.93 -7.36
N SER A 154 15.69 -10.93 -6.90
CA SER A 154 16.24 -9.83 -6.11
C SER A 154 16.63 -10.24 -4.70
N SER A 155 17.75 -9.71 -4.20
CA SER A 155 18.11 -9.81 -2.79
C SER A 155 17.13 -9.03 -1.90
N TYR A 156 17.04 -9.42 -0.61
CA TYR A 156 16.23 -8.69 0.37
C TYR A 156 16.62 -7.21 0.43
N SER A 157 17.91 -6.90 0.49
CA SER A 157 18.43 -5.52 0.56
C SER A 157 17.96 -4.66 -0.62
N ASN A 158 17.80 -5.23 -1.82
CA ASN A 158 17.36 -4.51 -3.00
C ASN A 158 15.86 -4.16 -2.98
N ILE A 159 15.02 -4.98 -2.34
CA ILE A 159 13.57 -4.76 -2.27
C ILE A 159 13.12 -4.15 -0.94
N LYS A 160 13.98 -4.16 0.08
CA LYS A 160 13.69 -3.71 1.45
C LYS A 160 13.08 -2.31 1.50
N ASN A 161 13.63 -1.36 0.76
CA ASN A 161 13.11 0.01 0.79
C ASN A 161 11.66 0.08 0.30
N VAL A 162 11.34 -0.64 -0.78
CA VAL A 162 10.00 -0.63 -1.38
C VAL A 162 9.01 -1.49 -0.62
N ASN A 163 9.42 -2.67 -0.13
CA ASN A 163 8.48 -3.66 0.43
C ASN A 163 8.42 -3.65 1.97
N VAL A 164 9.44 -3.10 2.65
CA VAL A 164 9.53 -3.10 4.12
C VAL A 164 9.48 -1.69 4.68
N LEU A 165 10.40 -0.81 4.26
CA LEU A 165 10.48 0.54 4.82
C LEU A 165 9.32 1.44 4.38
N SER A 166 8.74 1.18 3.21
CA SER A 166 7.53 1.85 2.75
C SER A 166 6.36 1.73 3.74
N ILE A 167 6.26 0.61 4.46
CA ILE A 167 5.24 0.40 5.49
C ILE A 167 5.39 1.40 6.62
N LEU A 168 6.62 1.75 7.00
CA LEU A 168 6.87 2.78 8.01
C LEU A 168 6.39 4.15 7.56
N GLU A 169 6.57 4.49 6.28
CA GLU A 169 6.07 5.75 5.73
C GLU A 169 4.52 5.76 5.64
N LEU A 170 3.89 4.61 5.38
CA LEU A 170 2.44 4.47 5.44
C LEU A 170 1.89 4.58 6.87
N LEU A 171 2.58 4.02 7.85
CA LEU A 171 2.22 4.15 9.27
C LEU A 171 2.34 5.60 9.74
N LYS A 172 3.38 6.32 9.32
CA LYS A 172 3.53 7.76 9.56
C LYS A 172 2.39 8.56 8.92
N LEU A 173 2.00 8.23 7.69
CA LEU A 173 0.87 8.87 7.02
C LEU A 173 -0.45 8.60 7.76
N SER A 174 -0.67 7.36 8.17
CA SER A 174 -1.86 6.90 8.88
C SER A 174 -2.03 7.53 10.26
N SER A 175 -0.91 7.79 10.93
CA SER A 175 -0.86 8.37 12.27
C SER A 175 -0.49 9.85 12.25
N ALA A 176 -0.62 10.52 11.11
CA ALA A 176 -0.15 11.89 10.95
C ALA A 176 -0.87 12.83 11.94
N PRO A 177 -0.12 13.64 12.71
CA PRO A 177 -0.72 14.55 13.68
C PRO A 177 -1.62 15.55 12.96
N ASN A 178 -2.76 15.86 13.56
CA ASN A 178 -3.83 16.75 13.05
C ASN A 178 -4.82 16.13 12.04
N HIS A 179 -4.77 14.82 11.73
CA HIS A 179 -5.91 14.17 11.07
C HIS A 179 -7.11 14.12 12.03
N CYS A 180 -8.15 14.91 11.72
CA CYS A 180 -9.46 14.92 12.36
C CYS A 180 -10.41 14.46 11.26
N GLY A 181 -10.93 13.23 11.38
CA GLY A 181 -11.77 12.64 10.35
C GLY A 181 -12.93 13.57 9.98
N LYS A 182 -13.42 13.54 8.74
CA LYS A 182 -14.38 14.56 8.23
C LYS A 182 -15.65 14.77 9.07
N ASN A 183 -16.04 13.81 9.92
CA ASN A 183 -17.20 13.87 10.82
C ASN A 183 -16.88 14.40 12.23
N CYS A 184 -15.67 14.89 12.43
CA CYS A 184 -15.17 15.45 13.67
C CYS A 184 -15.81 16.83 13.90
N THR A 185 -16.76 16.89 14.83
CA THR A 185 -17.57 18.08 15.14
C THR A 185 -16.80 19.15 15.91
N GLU A 186 -15.69 18.79 16.56
CA GLU A 186 -14.81 19.72 17.29
C GLU A 186 -13.36 19.57 16.81
N LYS A 187 -13.01 20.30 15.74
CA LYS A 187 -11.62 20.43 15.26
C LYS A 187 -10.72 20.87 16.43
N GLY A 188 -9.75 20.04 16.81
CA GLY A 188 -8.78 20.32 17.87
C GLY A 188 -9.00 19.62 19.23
N LYS A 189 -10.08 18.83 19.40
CA LYS A 189 -10.30 17.98 20.60
C LYS A 189 -10.21 16.47 20.34
N CYS A 190 -10.09 16.10 19.07
CA CYS A 190 -9.94 14.75 18.57
C CYS A 190 -8.47 14.34 18.65
N ASN A 191 -8.10 13.61 19.70
CA ASN A 191 -6.71 13.31 20.02
C ASN A 191 -5.99 12.32 19.09
N SER A 192 -6.57 11.92 17.96
CA SER A 192 -5.93 11.15 16.87
C SER A 192 -7.02 10.37 16.12
N CYS A 193 -7.50 10.85 14.97
CA CYS A 193 -8.17 9.94 14.05
C CYS A 193 -7.08 9.22 13.25
N ILE A 194 -7.09 7.89 13.25
CA ILE A 194 -6.18 7.08 12.44
C ILE A 194 -6.81 6.88 11.07
N ILE A 195 -6.00 6.99 10.02
CA ILE A 195 -6.42 6.65 8.65
C ILE A 195 -6.23 5.14 8.46
N PRO A 196 -7.28 4.34 8.22
CA PRO A 196 -7.16 2.91 8.00
C PRO A 196 -6.19 2.57 6.86
N ILE A 197 -5.41 1.49 7.02
CA ILE A 197 -4.53 0.94 5.98
C ILE A 197 -5.05 -0.42 5.55
N HIS A 198 -5.31 -0.59 4.26
CA HIS A 198 -5.55 -1.87 3.61
C HIS A 198 -4.25 -2.28 2.89
N HIS A 199 -3.52 -3.22 3.47
CA HIS A 199 -2.26 -3.72 2.94
C HIS A 199 -2.48 -5.03 2.18
N VAL A 200 -2.03 -5.10 0.92
CA VAL A 200 -2.00 -6.34 0.15
C VAL A 200 -0.65 -7.02 0.37
N SER A 201 -0.69 -8.18 1.01
CA SER A 201 0.47 -9.05 1.20
C SER A 201 0.46 -10.20 0.19
N THR A 202 1.31 -11.20 0.41
CA THR A 202 1.36 -12.43 -0.38
C THR A 202 1.36 -13.64 0.54
N LEU A 203 0.75 -14.76 0.09
CA LEU A 203 0.89 -16.05 0.78
C LEU A 203 2.35 -16.51 0.85
N GLY A 204 3.23 -15.93 0.02
CA GLY A 204 4.68 -16.10 0.04
C GLY A 204 5.31 -15.96 1.44
N VAL A 205 4.72 -15.17 2.34
CA VAL A 205 5.22 -14.99 3.71
C VAL A 205 5.22 -16.27 4.55
N PHE A 206 4.44 -17.28 4.16
CA PHE A 206 4.34 -18.55 4.89
C PHE A 206 5.27 -19.65 4.37
N TYR A 207 5.94 -19.45 3.21
CA TYR A 207 6.66 -20.53 2.53
C TYR A 207 7.90 -21.07 3.26
N ASP A 208 8.49 -20.31 4.19
CA ASP A 208 9.64 -20.79 4.99
C ASP A 208 9.22 -21.42 6.34
N HIS A 209 7.92 -21.51 6.64
CA HIS A 209 7.40 -22.18 7.84
C HIS A 209 6.81 -23.57 7.57
N ILE A 210 6.95 -24.09 6.35
CA ILE A 210 6.41 -25.40 5.99
C ILE A 210 7.56 -26.34 5.65
N GLU A 211 7.87 -27.27 6.57
CA GLU A 211 8.86 -28.33 6.35
C GLU A 211 8.47 -29.26 5.17
N ASN A 212 7.18 -29.31 4.82
CA ASN A 212 6.62 -29.94 3.64
C ASN A 212 5.45 -29.10 3.09
N PRO A 213 5.65 -28.20 2.11
CA PRO A 213 4.55 -27.41 1.54
C PRO A 213 3.47 -28.37 1.00
N PRO A 214 2.20 -28.26 1.44
CA PRO A 214 1.15 -29.08 0.88
C PRO A 214 0.95 -28.61 -0.56
N VAL A 215 1.42 -29.40 -1.53
CA VAL A 215 1.37 -29.03 -2.94
C VAL A 215 -0.08 -28.92 -3.45
N GLU A 216 -1.09 -29.39 -2.69
CA GLU A 216 -2.39 -29.69 -3.31
C GLU A 216 -3.71 -29.15 -2.72
N PRO A 217 -3.87 -28.62 -1.49
CA PRO A 217 -5.23 -28.26 -1.06
C PRO A 217 -5.64 -26.82 -1.43
N TYR A 218 -4.73 -25.94 -1.87
CA TYR A 218 -5.06 -24.54 -2.16
C TYR A 218 -5.19 -24.20 -3.66
N LEU A 219 -4.84 -25.12 -4.56
CA LEU A 219 -4.98 -24.94 -6.01
C LEU A 219 -6.20 -25.64 -6.59
N SER A 220 -6.82 -26.58 -5.86
CA SER A 220 -8.05 -27.24 -6.28
C SER A 220 -9.20 -26.22 -6.34
N GLY A 221 -9.45 -25.69 -7.54
CA GLY A 221 -10.48 -24.68 -7.81
C GLY A 221 -9.97 -23.39 -8.50
N LEU A 222 -8.65 -23.19 -8.60
CA LEU A 222 -8.06 -22.02 -9.29
C LEU A 222 -7.57 -22.33 -10.71
N GLU A 223 -7.61 -23.59 -11.12
CA GLU A 223 -7.13 -24.11 -12.42
C GLU A 223 -7.80 -23.45 -13.63
N ASN A 224 -8.97 -22.82 -13.46
CA ASN A 224 -9.70 -22.11 -14.52
C ASN A 224 -9.69 -20.58 -14.38
N THR A 225 -8.86 -20.01 -13.50
CA THR A 225 -8.81 -18.55 -13.34
C THR A 225 -7.66 -17.97 -14.15
N GLU A 226 -8.01 -17.13 -15.13
CA GLU A 226 -7.12 -16.24 -15.91
C GLU A 226 -6.14 -15.42 -15.03
N PHE A 227 -6.39 -15.38 -13.71
CA PHE A 227 -5.58 -14.77 -12.67
C PHE A 227 -4.21 -15.43 -12.47
N MET A 228 -4.09 -16.76 -12.61
CA MET A 228 -2.81 -17.47 -12.41
C MET A 228 -1.84 -17.25 -13.58
N GLU A 229 -2.31 -17.33 -14.83
CA GLU A 229 -1.46 -17.12 -16.01
C GLU A 229 -0.89 -15.69 -16.07
N ARG A 230 -1.67 -14.68 -15.66
CA ARG A 230 -1.23 -13.28 -15.70
C ARG A 230 -0.25 -12.88 -14.59
N THR A 231 -0.17 -13.64 -13.50
CA THR A 231 0.61 -13.28 -12.31
C THR A 231 1.96 -14.01 -12.23
N TYR A 232 2.08 -15.20 -12.84
CA TYR A 232 3.30 -16.01 -12.77
C TYR A 232 4.18 -15.99 -14.04
N PHE A 233 3.67 -15.53 -15.19
CA PHE A 233 4.38 -15.60 -16.48
C PHE A 233 4.72 -14.23 -17.12
N LEU A 234 4.78 -13.14 -16.34
CA LEU A 234 5.33 -11.84 -16.76
C LEU A 234 6.32 -11.32 -15.71
#